data_AF-A0A7W1PB58-F1
#
_entry.id   AF-A0A7W1PB58-F1
#
_cell.length_a   1.000
_cell.length_b   1.000
_cell.length_c   1.000
_cell.angle_alpha   90.00
_cell.angle_beta   90.00
_cell.angle_gamma   90.00
#
_symmetry.space_group_name_H-M   'P 1'
#
loop_
_entity.id
_entity.type
_entity.pdbx_description
1 polymer ?
#
loop_
_entity_poly.entity_id
_entity_poly.type
_entity_poly.pdbx_seq_one_letter_code
_entity_poly.pdbx_strand_id
1 'polypeptide(L)'
;AALQIFTALGPRDEVALYAFDTQLERVAHFTSDVARLEAALDEVVPPFGQTSLYDAVAKTAQDAVARTARGSAGDLKSIAGSDAAPQRLAVVVLTDGIDTSSRFSPQQVSGIASGIDVPVYVLAVMFSIDDPGRFPAGQAAKSSSELGSLSRWTGGELFTASSPAQSDIAARRIIDELRHQYVLAFEASTQPGWRPVEVRSRNRGHVVRVRAGYMAGGTGA
;
A
#
# COMPACT_ATOMS: atom_id res chain seq x y z
N ALA A 1 -9.50 -13.37 0.81
CA ALA A 1 -8.90 -12.04 0.54
C ALA A 1 -7.94 -12.00 -0.66
N ALA A 2 -6.73 -12.57 -0.62
CA ALA A 2 -5.75 -12.47 -1.73
C ALA A 2 -6.31 -12.97 -3.08
N LEU A 3 -6.92 -14.16 -3.10
CA LEU A 3 -7.61 -14.71 -4.29
C LEU A 3 -8.70 -13.77 -4.84
N GLN A 4 -9.45 -13.09 -3.97
CA GLN A 4 -10.45 -12.11 -4.40
C GLN A 4 -9.80 -10.93 -5.13
N ILE A 5 -8.60 -10.51 -4.72
CA ILE A 5 -7.85 -9.45 -5.40
C ILE A 5 -7.38 -9.93 -6.78
N PHE A 6 -6.82 -11.13 -6.88
CA PHE A 6 -6.32 -11.69 -8.15
C PHE A 6 -7.44 -11.84 -9.19
N THR A 7 -8.60 -12.33 -8.78
CA THR A 7 -9.75 -12.51 -9.68
C THR A 7 -10.43 -11.20 -10.09
N ALA A 8 -10.12 -10.10 -9.40
CA ALA A 8 -10.71 -8.79 -9.68
C ALA A 8 -9.84 -7.88 -10.55
N LEU A 9 -8.69 -8.36 -11.01
CA LEU A 9 -7.80 -7.62 -11.90
C LEU A 9 -8.49 -7.26 -13.21
N GLY A 10 -8.38 -6.00 -13.61
CA GLY A 10 -8.76 -5.54 -14.92
C GLY A 10 -7.78 -6.01 -16.00
N PRO A 11 -8.10 -5.85 -17.29
CA PRO A 11 -7.28 -6.34 -18.40
C PRO A 11 -5.86 -5.75 -18.51
N ARG A 12 -5.58 -4.66 -17.79
CA ARG A 12 -4.28 -3.96 -17.76
C ARG A 12 -3.63 -3.98 -16.38
N ASP A 13 -4.27 -4.63 -15.42
CA ASP A 13 -3.77 -4.69 -14.06
C ASP A 13 -2.81 -5.88 -13.95
N GLU A 14 -1.73 -5.68 -13.20
CA GLU A 14 -0.76 -6.71 -12.92
C GLU A 14 -0.41 -6.68 -11.44
N VAL A 15 -0.11 -7.84 -10.88
CA VAL A 15 0.26 -7.99 -9.48
C VAL A 15 1.59 -8.72 -9.39
N ALA A 16 2.48 -8.20 -8.53
CA ALA A 16 3.58 -8.99 -7.99
C ALA A 16 3.19 -9.45 -6.59
N LEU A 17 3.56 -10.68 -6.24
CA LEU A 17 3.29 -11.26 -4.94
C LEU A 17 4.59 -11.32 -4.12
N TYR A 18 4.48 -10.90 -2.87
CA TYR A 18 5.56 -10.92 -1.90
C TYR A 18 5.14 -11.70 -0.67
N ALA A 19 6.05 -12.51 -0.16
CA ALA A 19 5.96 -13.14 1.15
C ALA A 19 6.97 -12.47 2.09
N PHE A 20 6.65 -12.37 3.38
CA PHE A 20 7.57 -11.77 4.33
C PHE A 20 7.48 -12.37 5.73
N ASP A 21 8.64 -12.40 6.38
CA ASP A 21 8.82 -12.59 7.82
C ASP A 21 9.79 -11.48 8.32
N THR A 22 10.98 -11.84 8.77
CA THR A 22 12.15 -10.95 8.89
C THR A 22 12.75 -10.53 7.55
N GLN A 23 12.52 -11.32 6.49
CA GLN A 23 12.97 -11.09 5.12
C GLN A 23 11.79 -10.81 4.21
N LEU A 24 12.06 -10.15 3.08
CA LEU A 24 11.07 -9.92 2.01
C LEU A 24 11.48 -10.76 0.81
N GLU A 25 10.60 -11.66 0.39
CA GLU A 25 10.78 -12.49 -0.80
C GLU A 25 9.72 -12.15 -1.84
N ARG A 26 10.13 -12.03 -3.10
CA ARG A 26 9.19 -11.90 -4.22
C ARG A 26 8.92 -13.30 -4.78
N VAL A 27 7.76 -13.84 -4.46
CA VAL A 27 7.35 -15.18 -4.91
C VAL A 27 6.72 -15.15 -6.31
N ALA A 28 6.19 -14.00 -6.75
CA ALA A 28 5.79 -13.80 -8.14
C ALA A 28 6.17 -12.40 -8.65
N HIS A 29 6.75 -12.34 -9.84
CA HIS A 29 6.89 -11.09 -10.59
C HIS A 29 5.52 -10.56 -11.04
N PHE A 30 5.47 -9.28 -11.43
CA PHE A 30 4.27 -8.68 -11.98
C PHE A 30 3.70 -9.51 -13.13
N THR A 31 2.45 -9.90 -13.00
CA THR A 31 1.72 -10.68 -14.00
C THR A 31 0.22 -10.42 -13.88
N SER A 32 -0.50 -10.64 -14.98
CA SER A 32 -1.96 -10.72 -15.02
C SER A 32 -2.45 -12.18 -15.03
N ASP A 33 -1.54 -13.15 -15.00
CA ASP A 33 -1.86 -14.57 -14.95
C ASP A 33 -2.30 -14.98 -13.54
N VAL A 34 -3.61 -15.08 -13.36
CA VAL A 34 -4.23 -15.47 -12.09
C VAL A 34 -3.79 -16.86 -11.65
N ALA A 35 -3.70 -17.83 -12.58
CA ALA A 35 -3.32 -19.20 -12.22
C ALA A 35 -1.88 -19.25 -11.69
N ARG A 36 -0.98 -18.43 -12.25
CA ARG A 36 0.39 -18.29 -11.74
C ARG A 36 0.43 -17.64 -10.36
N LEU A 37 -0.41 -16.63 -10.10
CA LEU A 37 -0.51 -15.99 -8.78
C LEU A 37 -1.08 -16.94 -7.72
N GLU A 38 -2.07 -17.74 -8.08
CA GLU A 38 -2.66 -18.77 -7.21
C GLU A 38 -1.62 -19.84 -6.86
N ALA A 39 -0.92 -20.40 -7.85
CA ALA A 39 0.15 -21.36 -7.62
C ALA A 39 1.28 -20.79 -6.74
N ALA A 40 1.71 -19.55 -7.02
CA ALA A 40 2.73 -18.89 -6.20
C ALA A 40 2.26 -18.63 -4.76
N LEU A 41 0.96 -18.37 -4.55
CA LEU A 41 0.38 -18.20 -3.21
C LEU A 41 0.34 -19.54 -2.44
N ASP A 42 0.00 -20.63 -3.12
CA ASP A 42 -0.03 -21.98 -2.52
C ASP A 42 1.37 -22.46 -2.09
N GLU A 43 2.42 -21.96 -2.74
CA GLU A 43 3.83 -22.25 -2.38
C GLU A 43 4.35 -21.39 -1.21
N VAL A 44 3.62 -20.35 -0.78
CA VAL A 44 4.04 -19.51 0.34
C VAL A 44 3.99 -20.32 1.63
N VAL A 45 5.16 -20.60 2.19
CA VAL A 45 5.29 -21.19 3.52
C VAL A 45 4.83 -20.16 4.56
N PRO A 46 3.93 -20.54 5.49
CA PRO A 46 3.52 -19.64 6.56
C PRO A 46 4.73 -19.10 7.31
N PRO A 47 4.87 -17.77 7.46
CA PRO A 47 6.00 -17.17 8.15
C PRO A 47 6.02 -17.62 9.61
N PHE A 48 7.21 -17.82 10.16
CA PHE A 48 7.41 -18.23 11.55
C PHE A 48 8.41 -17.33 12.26
N GLY A 49 8.12 -17.02 13.53
CA GLY A 49 9.02 -16.26 14.39
C GLY A 49 8.72 -14.77 14.40
N GLN A 50 9.68 -13.97 13.92
CA GLN A 50 9.61 -12.51 13.95
C GLN A 50 9.03 -11.95 12.65
N THR A 51 8.48 -10.74 12.75
CA THR A 51 7.77 -10.07 11.66
C THR A 51 8.35 -8.68 11.46
N SER A 52 8.95 -8.44 10.30
CA SER A 52 9.46 -7.14 9.84
C SER A 52 8.50 -6.51 8.83
N LEU A 53 7.28 -6.25 9.28
CA LEU A 53 6.17 -5.70 8.49
C LEU A 53 6.51 -4.34 7.87
N TYR A 54 7.03 -3.41 8.67
CA TYR A 54 7.36 -2.06 8.19
C TYR A 54 8.48 -2.09 7.14
N ASP A 55 9.51 -2.92 7.35
CA ASP A 55 10.58 -3.10 6.36
C ASP A 55 10.06 -3.71 5.06
N ALA A 56 9.16 -4.70 5.14
CA ALA A 56 8.52 -5.33 3.99
C ALA A 56 7.71 -4.32 3.16
N VAL A 57 6.91 -3.48 3.81
CA VAL A 57 6.12 -2.43 3.14
C VAL A 57 7.02 -1.43 2.43
N ALA A 58 8.05 -0.90 3.11
CA ALA A 58 8.95 0.08 2.53
C ALA A 58 9.67 -0.46 1.28
N LYS A 59 10.23 -1.68 1.37
CA LYS A 59 10.94 -2.33 0.26
C LYS A 59 10.02 -2.67 -0.90
N THR A 60 8.79 -3.12 -0.62
CA THR A 60 7.80 -3.42 -1.67
C THR A 60 7.41 -2.16 -2.43
N ALA A 61 7.16 -1.05 -1.73
CA ALA A 61 6.82 0.23 -2.36
C ALA A 61 7.97 0.74 -3.25
N GLN A 62 9.22 0.63 -2.77
CA GLN A 62 10.41 0.98 -3.55
C GLN A 62 10.57 0.13 -4.81
N ASP A 63 10.36 -1.19 -4.72
CA ASP A 63 10.46 -2.06 -5.88
C ASP A 63 9.38 -1.77 -6.93
N ALA A 64 8.14 -1.52 -6.49
CA ALA A 64 7.03 -1.17 -7.37
C ALA A 64 7.37 0.07 -8.21
N VAL A 65 7.98 1.09 -7.61
CA VAL A 65 8.43 2.30 -8.31
C VAL A 65 9.67 2.07 -9.17
N ALA A 66 10.63 1.26 -8.72
CA ALA A 66 11.81 0.93 -9.53
C ALA A 66 11.43 0.24 -10.85
N ARG A 67 10.32 -0.51 -10.88
CA ARG A 67 9.76 -1.06 -12.12
C ARG A 67 9.32 0.04 -13.09
N THR A 68 8.59 1.04 -12.61
CA THR A 68 8.05 2.12 -13.46
C THR A 68 9.18 2.95 -14.06
N ALA A 69 10.23 3.22 -13.27
CA ALA A 69 11.43 3.92 -13.72
C ALA A 69 12.19 3.15 -14.82
N ARG A 70 12.21 1.81 -14.77
CA ARG A 70 12.83 0.97 -15.82
C ARG A 70 11.99 0.88 -17.10
N GLY A 71 10.67 1.02 -17.01
CA GLY A 71 9.78 1.16 -18.16
C GLY A 71 9.90 2.54 -18.85
N SER A 72 10.25 3.57 -18.10
CA SER A 72 10.53 4.94 -18.55
C SER A 72 12.03 5.26 -18.64
N ALA A 73 12.90 4.26 -18.88
CA ALA A 73 14.35 4.45 -18.98
C ALA A 73 14.83 5.27 -20.21
N GLY A 74 13.91 5.98 -20.87
CA GLY A 74 14.19 7.21 -21.60
C GLY A 74 13.45 8.36 -20.90
N ASP A 75 14.21 9.24 -20.27
CA ASP A 75 13.76 10.53 -19.73
C ASP A 75 12.96 10.51 -18.42
N LEU A 76 13.69 10.70 -17.31
CA LEU A 76 13.21 11.29 -16.04
C LEU A 76 12.56 12.69 -16.22
N LYS A 77 12.52 13.20 -17.46
CA LYS A 77 11.98 14.49 -17.88
C LYS A 77 10.53 14.44 -18.35
N SER A 78 9.86 13.28 -18.35
CA SER A 78 8.57 13.12 -19.02
C SER A 78 7.39 12.68 -18.15
N ILE A 79 7.37 12.89 -16.83
CA ILE A 79 6.06 12.87 -16.12
C ILE A 79 5.19 14.07 -16.53
N ALA A 80 5.83 15.17 -16.98
CA ALA A 80 5.15 16.37 -17.47
C ALA A 80 4.95 16.40 -19.00
N GLY A 81 5.25 15.33 -19.73
CA GLY A 81 5.21 15.36 -21.20
C GLY A 81 5.34 14.03 -21.95
N SER A 82 5.29 12.88 -21.28
CA SER A 82 5.06 11.61 -21.98
C SER A 82 3.56 11.37 -22.11
N ASP A 83 3.13 10.91 -23.28
CA ASP A 83 1.78 10.36 -23.50
C ASP A 83 1.54 9.06 -22.71
N ALA A 84 2.54 8.57 -21.96
CA ALA A 84 2.40 7.46 -21.05
C ALA A 84 1.64 7.92 -19.79
N ALA A 85 0.41 7.44 -19.65
CA ALA A 85 -0.39 7.71 -18.46
C ALA A 85 0.39 7.33 -17.19
N PRO A 86 0.39 8.17 -16.14
CA PRO A 86 1.07 7.86 -14.89
C PRO A 86 0.58 6.51 -14.37
N GLN A 87 1.53 5.62 -14.04
CA GLN A 87 1.19 4.28 -13.60
C GLN A 87 0.59 4.33 -12.20
N ARG A 88 -0.63 3.80 -12.09
CA ARG A 88 -1.34 3.62 -10.82
C ARG A 88 -0.67 2.50 -10.03
N LEU A 89 -0.08 2.85 -8.90
CA LEU A 89 0.55 1.90 -7.99
C LEU A 89 -0.20 1.88 -6.66
N ALA A 90 -0.15 0.74 -6.00
CA ALA A 90 -0.56 0.57 -4.62
C ALA A 90 0.17 -0.64 -4.02
N VAL A 91 0.33 -0.62 -2.69
CA VAL A 91 0.74 -1.80 -1.92
C VAL A 91 -0.46 -2.24 -1.11
N VAL A 92 -0.85 -3.52 -1.25
CA VAL A 92 -1.85 -4.16 -0.41
C VAL A 92 -1.14 -5.16 0.50
N VAL A 93 -1.30 -4.97 1.81
CA VAL A 93 -0.63 -5.78 2.83
C VAL A 93 -1.67 -6.62 3.55
N LEU A 94 -1.47 -7.93 3.61
CA LEU A 94 -2.27 -8.85 4.41
C LEU A 94 -1.38 -9.32 5.56
N THR A 95 -1.81 -9.08 6.80
CA THR A 95 -0.98 -9.38 7.99
C THR A 95 -1.86 -9.60 9.20
N ASP A 96 -1.45 -10.43 10.14
CA ASP A 96 -2.03 -10.49 11.49
C ASP A 96 -1.51 -9.40 12.43
N GLY A 97 -0.48 -8.70 11.97
CA GLY A 97 -0.30 -7.30 12.32
C GLY A 97 0.32 -7.09 13.68
N ILE A 98 1.40 -7.79 14.02
CA ILE A 98 2.31 -7.30 15.06
C ILE A 98 3.73 -7.29 14.52
N ASP A 99 4.23 -6.10 14.21
CA ASP A 99 5.63 -5.89 13.91
C ASP A 99 6.48 -6.15 15.16
N THR A 100 7.54 -6.93 15.02
CA THR A 100 8.41 -7.33 16.13
C THR A 100 9.89 -7.12 15.86
N SER A 101 10.29 -6.88 14.60
CA SER A 101 11.70 -6.85 14.20
C SER A 101 12.04 -5.84 13.10
N SER A 102 11.12 -4.96 12.69
CA SER A 102 11.46 -3.96 11.68
C SER A 102 12.51 -2.98 12.18
N ARG A 103 13.36 -2.54 11.24
CA ARG A 103 14.30 -1.44 11.46
C ARG A 103 13.64 -0.09 11.25
N PHE A 104 12.66 -0.04 10.34
CA PHE A 104 11.86 1.16 10.12
C PHE A 104 10.69 1.26 11.09
N SER A 105 10.43 2.48 11.55
CA SER A 105 9.20 2.82 12.25
C SER A 105 8.04 3.06 11.26
N PRO A 106 6.78 2.95 11.69
CA PRO A 106 5.63 3.26 10.84
C PRO A 106 5.69 4.67 10.24
N GLN A 107 6.24 5.65 10.99
CA GLN A 107 6.40 7.03 10.52
C GLN A 107 7.46 7.12 9.41
N GLN A 108 8.57 6.40 9.52
CA GLN A 108 9.59 6.35 8.47
C GLN A 108 9.04 5.71 7.19
N VAL A 109 8.32 4.59 7.31
CA VAL A 109 7.66 3.95 6.15
C VAL A 109 6.62 4.87 5.53
N SER A 110 5.84 5.58 6.34
CA SER A 110 4.88 6.58 5.85
C SER A 110 5.57 7.65 5.01
N GLY A 111 6.71 8.17 5.47
CA GLY A 111 7.51 9.15 4.74
C GLY A 111 8.07 8.59 3.43
N ILE A 112 8.58 7.36 3.43
CA ILE A 112 9.10 6.69 2.23
C ILE A 112 7.98 6.49 1.21
N ALA A 113 6.88 5.82 1.58
CA ALA A 113 5.81 5.45 0.67
C ALA A 113 5.05 6.68 0.14
N SER A 114 4.78 7.69 0.99
CA SER A 114 4.16 8.95 0.54
C SER A 114 5.07 9.78 -0.36
N GLY A 115 6.38 9.73 -0.15
CA GLY A 115 7.38 10.42 -0.96
C GLY A 115 7.55 9.85 -2.37
N ILE A 116 7.11 8.61 -2.60
CA ILE A 116 7.17 7.93 -3.91
C ILE A 116 5.78 7.64 -4.51
N ASP A 117 4.74 8.33 -4.01
CA ASP A 117 3.37 8.25 -4.53
C ASP A 117 2.71 6.87 -4.47
N VAL A 118 3.07 6.03 -3.47
CA VAL A 118 2.51 4.68 -3.31
C VAL A 118 1.57 4.61 -2.10
N PRO A 119 0.24 4.54 -2.29
CA PRO A 119 -0.69 4.29 -1.20
C PRO A 119 -0.57 2.87 -0.65
N VAL A 120 -0.68 2.75 0.68
CA VAL A 120 -0.60 1.47 1.39
C VAL A 120 -1.95 1.12 2.00
N TYR A 121 -2.57 0.08 1.46
CA TYR A 121 -3.78 -0.53 2.00
C TYR A 121 -3.38 -1.71 2.89
N VAL A 122 -3.92 -1.76 4.10
CA VAL A 122 -3.61 -2.83 5.05
C VAL A 122 -4.89 -3.58 5.36
N LEU A 123 -4.87 -4.91 5.24
CA LEU A 123 -5.87 -5.82 5.77
C LEU A 123 -5.26 -6.56 6.96
N ALA A 124 -5.60 -6.11 8.16
CA ALA A 124 -5.19 -6.76 9.40
C ALA A 124 -6.16 -7.90 9.75
N VAL A 125 -5.67 -9.15 9.74
CA VAL A 125 -6.43 -10.36 10.03
C VAL A 125 -6.12 -10.83 11.45
N MET A 126 -7.08 -10.73 12.36
CA MET A 126 -6.86 -10.95 13.80
C MET A 126 -7.93 -11.85 14.39
N PHE A 127 -7.68 -12.44 15.55
CA PHE A 127 -8.75 -13.14 16.27
C PHE A 127 -9.80 -12.14 16.75
N SER A 128 -11.07 -12.57 16.88
CA SER A 128 -12.15 -11.66 17.31
C SER A 128 -11.98 -11.10 18.72
N ILE A 129 -11.15 -11.73 19.55
CA ILE A 129 -10.78 -11.24 20.88
C ILE A 129 -9.77 -10.08 20.84
N ASP A 130 -9.03 -9.97 19.74
CA ASP A 130 -8.02 -8.94 19.51
C ASP A 130 -8.56 -7.81 18.61
N ASP A 131 -9.83 -7.89 18.20
CA ASP A 131 -10.48 -6.91 17.34
C ASP A 131 -10.58 -5.55 18.05
N PRO A 132 -9.87 -4.50 17.60
CA PRO A 132 -9.84 -3.21 18.25
C PRO A 132 -11.19 -2.47 18.17
N GLY A 133 -12.06 -2.83 17.23
CA GLY A 133 -13.43 -2.30 17.16
C GLY A 133 -14.32 -2.83 18.30
N ARG A 134 -13.96 -3.99 18.86
CA ARG A 134 -14.66 -4.61 19.99
C ARG A 134 -13.93 -4.39 21.31
N PHE A 135 -12.60 -4.42 21.30
CA PHE A 135 -11.72 -4.32 22.45
C PHE A 135 -10.60 -3.28 22.17
N PRO A 136 -10.82 -2.00 22.49
CA PRO A 136 -9.94 -0.90 22.05
C PRO A 136 -8.67 -0.72 22.91
N ALA A 137 -8.12 -1.81 23.46
CA ALA A 137 -6.96 -1.76 24.36
C ALA A 137 -5.97 -2.89 24.05
N GLY A 138 -4.71 -2.68 24.43
CA GLY A 138 -3.64 -3.68 24.27
C GLY A 138 -2.83 -3.54 22.98
N GLN A 139 -2.00 -4.55 22.72
CA GLN A 139 -1.00 -4.50 21.65
C GLN A 139 -1.63 -4.50 20.25
N ALA A 140 -2.69 -5.29 20.04
CA ALA A 140 -3.43 -5.32 18.77
C ALA A 140 -4.07 -3.96 18.43
N ALA A 141 -4.63 -3.27 19.44
CA ALA A 141 -5.18 -1.92 19.26
C ALA A 141 -4.10 -0.88 18.95
N LYS A 142 -2.93 -0.98 19.61
CA LYS A 142 -1.78 -0.12 19.31
C LYS A 142 -1.30 -0.34 17.87
N SER A 143 -1.07 -1.59 17.47
CA SER A 143 -0.64 -1.93 16.11
C SER A 143 -1.64 -1.45 15.06
N SER A 144 -2.94 -1.66 15.30
CA SER A 144 -4.00 -1.16 14.42
C SER A 144 -3.99 0.37 14.30
N SER A 145 -3.67 1.10 15.37
CA SER A 145 -3.52 2.56 15.32
C SER A 145 -2.31 3.00 14.49
N GLU A 146 -1.18 2.29 14.62
CA GLU A 146 0.03 2.54 13.85
C GLU A 146 -0.16 2.25 12.36
N LEU A 147 -0.75 1.09 12.03
CA LEU A 147 -1.10 0.71 10.66
C LEU A 147 -2.14 1.65 10.06
N GLY A 148 -3.14 2.06 10.84
CA GLY A 148 -4.13 3.04 10.40
C GLY A 148 -3.49 4.40 10.10
N SER A 149 -2.49 4.79 10.87
CA SER A 149 -1.72 6.00 10.59
C SER A 149 -0.89 5.84 9.31
N LEU A 150 -0.12 4.77 9.18
CA LEU A 150 0.66 4.46 7.97
C LEU A 150 -0.18 4.52 6.70
N SER A 151 -1.32 3.83 6.69
CA SER A 151 -2.25 3.84 5.57
C SER A 151 -2.75 5.25 5.26
N ARG A 152 -3.23 5.99 6.27
CA ARG A 152 -3.72 7.37 6.07
C ARG A 152 -2.67 8.31 5.50
N TRP A 153 -1.43 8.27 6.02
CA TRP A 153 -0.35 9.15 5.57
C TRP A 153 0.02 8.92 4.11
N THR A 154 -0.12 7.68 3.63
CA THR A 154 0.16 7.30 2.24
C THR A 154 -1.04 7.45 1.31
N GLY A 155 -2.23 7.76 1.84
CA GLY A 155 -3.47 7.87 1.06
C GLY A 155 -4.23 6.54 0.88
N GLY A 156 -3.78 5.46 1.53
CA GLY A 156 -4.49 4.18 1.61
C GLY A 156 -5.37 4.08 2.86
N GLU A 157 -5.86 2.88 3.15
CA GLU A 157 -6.78 2.62 4.27
C GLU A 157 -6.45 1.31 5.01
N LEU A 158 -6.69 1.31 6.32
CA LEU A 158 -6.66 0.11 7.15
C LEU A 158 -8.05 -0.52 7.20
N PHE A 159 -8.09 -1.82 6.91
CA PHE A 159 -9.21 -2.70 7.12
C PHE A 159 -8.84 -3.74 8.17
N THR A 160 -9.78 -4.09 9.04
CA THR A 160 -9.63 -5.19 9.98
C THR A 160 -10.61 -6.30 9.63
N ALA A 161 -10.20 -7.55 9.87
CA ALA A 161 -11.06 -8.70 9.71
C ALA A 161 -10.75 -9.73 10.79
N SER A 162 -11.81 -10.22 11.44
CA SER A 162 -11.74 -11.32 12.41
C SER A 162 -12.52 -12.55 11.99
N SER A 163 -12.93 -12.61 10.72
CA SER A 163 -13.55 -13.78 10.09
C SER A 163 -13.34 -13.77 8.57
N PRO A 164 -13.44 -14.92 7.88
CA PRO A 164 -13.33 -15.00 6.43
C PRO A 164 -14.32 -14.06 5.70
N ALA A 165 -15.56 -13.97 6.18
CA ALA A 165 -16.57 -13.09 5.61
C ALA A 165 -16.17 -11.61 5.69
N GLN A 166 -15.59 -11.17 6.80
CA GLN A 166 -15.07 -9.81 6.93
C GLN A 166 -13.85 -9.58 6.03
N SER A 167 -12.96 -10.56 5.91
CA SER A 167 -11.81 -10.48 4.99
C SER A 167 -12.24 -10.33 3.53
N ASP A 168 -13.33 -10.99 3.13
CA ASP A 168 -13.89 -10.88 1.78
C ASP A 168 -14.55 -9.51 1.55
N ILE A 169 -15.27 -8.98 2.55
CA ILE A 169 -15.81 -7.61 2.49
C ILE A 169 -14.67 -6.59 2.36
N ALA A 170 -13.60 -6.74 3.15
CA ALA A 170 -12.44 -5.85 3.11
C ALA A 170 -11.73 -5.91 1.75
N ALA A 171 -11.49 -7.11 1.20
CA ALA A 171 -10.88 -7.28 -0.11
C ALA A 171 -11.68 -6.56 -1.21
N ARG A 172 -13.02 -6.69 -1.21
CA ARG A 172 -13.90 -6.00 -2.17
C ARG A 172 -13.81 -4.48 -2.06
N ARG A 173 -13.72 -3.93 -0.84
CA ARG A 173 -13.54 -2.49 -0.63
C ARG A 173 -12.18 -2.00 -1.13
N ILE A 174 -11.11 -2.76 -0.88
CA ILE A 174 -9.77 -2.45 -1.42
C ILE A 174 -9.81 -2.44 -2.94
N ILE A 175 -10.41 -3.45 -3.58
CA ILE A 175 -10.57 -3.52 -5.04
C ILE A 175 -11.34 -2.30 -5.56
N ASP A 176 -12.44 -1.92 -4.91
CA ASP A 176 -13.24 -0.76 -5.30
C ASP A 176 -12.43 0.55 -5.21
N GLU A 177 -11.68 0.74 -4.14
CA GLU A 177 -10.76 1.88 -3.98
C GLU A 177 -9.68 1.92 -5.08
N LEU A 178 -9.04 0.77 -5.37
CA LEU A 178 -8.00 0.67 -6.41
C LEU A 178 -8.54 0.99 -7.81
N ARG A 179 -9.81 0.68 -8.09
CA ARG A 179 -10.47 1.01 -9.38
C ARG A 179 -10.76 2.50 -9.52
N HIS A 180 -10.93 3.20 -8.41
CA HIS A 180 -11.28 4.62 -8.38
C HIS A 180 -10.09 5.51 -7.99
N GLN A 181 -8.87 5.10 -8.34
CA GLN A 181 -7.67 5.90 -8.11
C GLN A 181 -7.46 6.94 -9.22
N TYR A 182 -7.24 8.19 -8.80
CA TYR A 182 -6.93 9.32 -9.68
C TYR A 182 -5.51 9.80 -9.41
N VAL A 183 -4.76 10.09 -10.47
CA VAL A 183 -3.47 10.78 -10.38
C VAL A 183 -3.69 12.26 -10.66
N LEU A 184 -3.30 13.11 -9.71
CA LEU A 184 -3.38 14.56 -9.83
C LEU A 184 -1.96 15.14 -9.80
N ALA A 185 -1.63 15.94 -10.81
CA ALA A 185 -0.38 16.69 -10.86
C ALA A 185 -0.64 18.16 -10.52
N PHE A 186 0.23 18.75 -9.70
CA PHE A 186 0.21 20.16 -9.34
C PHE A 186 1.66 20.65 -9.16
N GLU A 187 1.85 21.97 -9.20
CA GLU A 187 3.17 22.57 -9.01
C GLU A 187 3.58 22.50 -7.53
N ALA A 188 4.73 21.90 -7.25
CA ALA A 188 5.26 21.77 -5.90
C ALA A 188 5.80 23.12 -5.37
N SER A 189 5.69 23.33 -4.06
CA SER A 189 6.28 24.49 -3.39
C SER A 189 7.81 24.52 -3.55
N THR A 190 8.37 25.69 -3.86
CA THR A 190 9.83 25.91 -3.90
C THR A 190 10.45 26.02 -2.51
N GLN A 191 9.65 26.33 -1.48
CA GLN A 191 10.10 26.48 -0.11
C GLN A 191 10.29 25.10 0.55
N PRO A 192 11.49 24.78 1.09
CA PRO A 192 11.75 23.51 1.74
C PRO A 192 10.80 23.20 2.90
N GLY A 193 10.57 21.91 3.13
CA GLY A 193 9.81 21.40 4.27
C GLY A 193 8.51 20.68 3.90
N TRP A 194 7.83 20.17 4.92
CA TRP A 194 6.57 19.44 4.76
C TRP A 194 5.45 20.35 4.25
N ARG A 195 4.69 19.87 3.25
CA ARG A 195 3.54 20.55 2.66
C ARG A 195 2.31 19.65 2.74
N PRO A 196 1.26 20.02 3.50
CA PRO A 196 0.05 19.24 3.53
C PRO A 196 -0.67 19.29 2.17
N VAL A 197 -1.35 18.21 1.82
CA VAL A 197 -2.18 18.12 0.60
C VAL A 197 -3.61 17.84 1.01
N GLU A 198 -4.52 18.65 0.49
CA GLU A 198 -5.96 18.46 0.64
C GLU A 198 -6.61 18.49 -0.75
N VAL A 199 -7.47 17.51 -1.02
CA VAL A 199 -8.26 17.46 -2.26
C VAL A 199 -9.73 17.49 -1.88
N ARG A 200 -10.47 18.44 -2.46
CA ARG A 200 -11.92 18.58 -2.25
C ARG A 200 -12.67 18.28 -3.54
N SER A 201 -13.65 17.40 -3.44
CA SER A 201 -14.63 17.17 -4.52
C SER A 201 -15.69 18.27 -4.51
N ARG A 202 -16.11 18.72 -5.69
CA ARG A 202 -17.28 19.60 -5.83
C ARG A 202 -18.57 18.91 -5.39
N ASN A 203 -18.66 17.60 -5.60
CA ASN A 203 -19.74 16.78 -5.07
C ASN A 203 -19.43 16.39 -3.62
N ARG A 204 -20.26 16.88 -2.68
CA ARG A 204 -20.14 16.62 -1.24
C ARG A 204 -20.45 15.16 -0.85
N GLY A 205 -21.04 14.37 -1.74
CA GLY A 205 -21.28 12.95 -1.53
C GLY A 205 -20.05 12.06 -1.78
N HIS A 206 -18.96 12.62 -2.33
CA HIS A 206 -17.73 11.87 -2.55
C HIS A 206 -16.83 11.96 -1.32
N VAL A 207 -16.31 10.81 -0.89
CA VAL A 207 -15.19 10.74 0.04
C VAL A 207 -13.92 10.76 -0.80
N VAL A 208 -13.05 11.75 -0.55
CA VAL A 208 -11.75 11.84 -1.22
C VAL A 208 -10.67 11.48 -0.22
N ARG A 209 -9.85 10.50 -0.58
CA ARG A 209 -8.66 10.14 0.18
C ARG A 209 -7.42 10.54 -0.61
N VAL A 210 -6.50 11.20 0.08
CA VAL A 210 -5.23 11.66 -0.49
C VAL A 210 -4.15 11.46 0.56
N ARG A 211 -2.90 11.27 0.12
CA ARG A 211 -1.74 11.31 1.01
C ARG A 211 -1.76 12.61 1.83
N ALA A 212 -1.27 12.55 3.06
CA ALA A 212 -1.32 13.68 3.98
C ALA A 212 -0.53 14.91 3.50
N GLY A 213 0.46 14.70 2.62
CA GLY A 213 1.31 15.76 2.08
C GLY A 213 2.53 15.23 1.35
N TYR A 214 3.48 16.12 1.10
CA TYR A 214 4.77 15.83 0.46
C TYR A 214 5.89 16.68 1.09
N MET A 215 7.13 16.27 0.90
CA MET A 215 8.31 17.07 1.26
C MET A 215 8.70 17.96 0.07
N ALA A 216 8.63 19.28 0.26
CA ALA A 216 9.12 20.27 -0.69
C ALA A 216 10.61 20.57 -0.48
N GLY A 217 11.30 21.00 -1.54
CA GLY A 217 12.69 21.45 -1.48
C GLY A 217 13.75 20.34 -1.35
N GLY A 218 13.42 19.11 -1.74
CA GLY A 218 14.44 18.10 -2.01
C GLY A 218 15.23 18.49 -3.26
N THR A 219 16.56 18.43 -3.19
CA THR A 219 17.46 18.74 -4.32
C THR A 219 17.17 17.81 -5.49
N GLY A 220 16.38 18.29 -6.45
CA GLY A 220 16.48 17.84 -7.82
C GLY A 220 17.80 18.37 -8.38
N ALA A 221 18.80 17.50 -8.42
CA ALA A 221 20.00 17.64 -9.22
C ALA A 221 20.18 16.31 -9.97
#